data_AF-A0A238Y4A5-F1
#
_entry.id   AF-A0A238Y4A5-F1
#
_cell.length_a   1.000
_cell.length_b   1.000
_cell.length_c   1.000
_cell.angle_alpha   90.00
_cell.angle_beta   90.00
_cell.angle_gamma   90.00
#
_symmetry.space_group_name_H-M   'P 1'
#
loop_
_entity.id
_entity.type
_entity.pdbx_description
1 polymer ?
#
loop_
_entity_poly.entity_id
_entity_poly.type
_entity_poly.pdbx_seq_one_letter_code
_entity_poly.pdbx_strand_id
1 'polypeptide(L)'
;MATETHSATGNGLADAVGVEGHDMATAGPGMPQLDFSTWGNQIFWLLVALVVIYFVLSRVALPRIAAVLAERQGTITNDIARAEDLKRQASEAEAAYEQALKDARAEAQAISQRTRDDIKAQVAEATKEADARIAEKSAEADKAVAEIRASAMGNVEAVAKDTAEALVSALGGSADTAAISKAVDNRMKG
;
A
#
# COMPACT_ATOMS: atom_id res chain seq x y z
N MET A 1 -55.75 -104.27 50.40
CA MET A 1 -56.00 -102.91 50.94
C MET A 1 -55.19 -101.92 50.10
N ALA A 2 -55.87 -100.86 49.64
CA ALA A 2 -55.44 -99.50 49.23
C ALA A 2 -53.95 -99.22 48.93
N THR A 3 -53.50 -98.40 47.97
CA THR A 3 -54.03 -97.52 46.89
C THR A 3 -52.77 -96.94 46.25
N GLU A 4 -52.76 -96.61 44.96
CA GLU A 4 -52.41 -95.27 44.43
C GLU A 4 -52.29 -95.24 42.90
N THR A 5 -52.80 -94.14 42.37
CA THR A 5 -52.96 -93.73 40.98
C THR A 5 -52.04 -92.54 40.70
N HIS A 6 -51.31 -92.50 39.58
CA HIS A 6 -51.45 -91.40 38.60
C HIS A 6 -50.65 -91.63 37.32
N SER A 7 -51.25 -91.15 36.24
CA SER A 7 -50.85 -91.13 34.84
C SER A 7 -50.01 -89.90 34.46
N ALA A 8 -49.39 -90.00 33.27
CA ALA A 8 -49.31 -88.97 32.21
C ALA A 8 -48.14 -87.95 32.17
N THR A 9 -47.36 -88.11 31.08
CA THR A 9 -46.93 -87.08 30.08
C THR A 9 -45.76 -86.15 30.38
N GLY A 10 -44.82 -86.06 29.42
CA GLY A 10 -44.08 -84.81 29.17
C GLY A 10 -42.67 -84.91 28.55
N ASN A 11 -42.50 -85.51 27.38
CA ASN A 11 -41.26 -85.41 26.60
C ASN A 11 -41.36 -84.21 25.63
N GLY A 12 -40.65 -83.10 25.86
CA GLY A 12 -40.78 -81.97 24.92
C GLY A 12 -40.00 -80.67 25.10
N LEU A 13 -39.03 -80.53 26.02
CA LEU A 13 -38.36 -79.22 26.24
C LEU A 13 -36.82 -79.23 26.24
N ALA A 14 -36.17 -80.39 26.08
CA ALA A 14 -34.72 -80.49 26.17
C ALA A 14 -33.96 -80.00 24.91
N ASP A 15 -34.62 -79.79 23.78
CA ASP A 15 -33.96 -79.56 22.48
C ASP A 15 -33.78 -78.07 22.10
N ALA A 16 -34.24 -77.13 22.94
CA ALA A 16 -34.28 -75.70 22.59
C ALA A 16 -33.12 -74.86 23.16
N VAL A 17 -32.29 -75.41 24.04
CA VAL A 17 -31.21 -74.66 24.67
C VAL A 17 -29.92 -75.46 24.52
N GLY A 18 -29.21 -75.23 23.41
CA GLY A 18 -27.89 -75.79 23.11
C GLY A 18 -26.81 -75.25 24.05
N VAL A 19 -26.97 -75.49 25.35
CA VAL A 19 -25.93 -75.36 26.36
C VAL A 19 -25.32 -76.74 26.49
N GLU A 20 -24.22 -76.96 25.78
CA GLU A 20 -23.35 -78.11 26.03
C GLU A 20 -22.80 -77.98 27.46
N GLY A 21 -23.42 -78.74 28.37
CA GLY A 21 -22.97 -78.86 29.75
C GLY A 21 -21.60 -79.52 29.79
N HIS A 22 -20.61 -78.80 30.31
CA HIS A 22 -19.30 -79.37 30.58
C HIS A 22 -19.41 -80.34 31.76
N ASP A 23 -19.17 -81.62 31.50
CA ASP A 23 -19.18 -82.70 32.49
C ASP A 23 -18.07 -82.45 33.53
N MET A 24 -18.48 -82.14 34.77
CA MET A 24 -17.57 -81.88 35.90
C MET A 24 -17.39 -83.18 36.69
N ALA A 25 -16.42 -84.01 36.30
CA ALA A 25 -16.05 -85.19 37.06
C ALA A 25 -14.89 -84.89 38.04
N THR A 26 -15.15 -85.13 39.33
CA THR A 26 -14.23 -85.24 40.49
C THR A 26 -13.63 -83.94 41.06
N ALA A 27 -14.37 -83.28 41.95
CA ALA A 27 -13.85 -82.21 42.82
C ALA A 27 -13.46 -82.74 44.21
N GLY A 28 -12.16 -82.78 44.53
CA GLY A 28 -11.67 -82.84 45.91
C GLY A 28 -11.83 -81.46 46.61
N PRO A 29 -11.76 -81.40 47.96
CA PRO A 29 -12.03 -80.17 48.71
C PRO A 29 -10.83 -79.22 48.66
N GLY A 30 -10.72 -78.48 47.56
CA GLY A 30 -9.81 -77.37 47.39
C GLY A 30 -10.48 -76.37 46.48
N MET A 31 -10.34 -75.06 46.75
CA MET A 31 -10.87 -74.08 45.81
C MET A 31 -10.30 -74.38 44.42
N PRO A 32 -11.13 -74.62 43.39
CA PRO A 32 -10.67 -75.07 42.07
C PRO A 32 -9.69 -74.10 41.38
N GLN A 33 -9.51 -72.91 41.94
CA GLN A 33 -8.56 -71.87 41.51
C GLN A 33 -7.11 -72.15 41.94
N LEU A 34 -6.88 -73.04 42.92
CA LEU A 34 -5.55 -73.36 43.47
C LEU A 34 -5.03 -74.74 43.01
N ASP A 35 -5.66 -75.34 42.00
CA ASP A 35 -5.21 -76.61 41.43
C ASP A 35 -4.07 -76.39 40.43
N PHE A 36 -2.84 -76.63 40.90
CA PHE A 36 -1.59 -76.49 40.13
C PHE A 36 -1.49 -77.41 38.90
N SER A 37 -2.33 -78.45 38.79
CA SER A 37 -2.33 -79.34 37.62
C SER A 37 -2.73 -78.61 36.32
N THR A 38 -3.55 -77.55 36.43
CA THR A 38 -4.05 -76.77 35.27
C THR A 38 -3.15 -75.59 34.90
N TRP A 39 -2.22 -75.20 35.78
CA TRP A 39 -1.38 -74.01 35.62
C TRP A 39 -0.48 -74.09 34.39
N GLY A 40 0.04 -75.27 34.05
CA GLY A 40 0.89 -75.44 32.86
C GLY A 40 0.18 -75.05 31.55
N ASN A 41 -1.07 -75.47 31.39
CA ASN A 41 -1.87 -75.13 30.20
C ASN A 41 -2.25 -73.64 30.18
N GLN A 42 -2.63 -73.07 31.33
CA GLN A 42 -2.94 -71.63 31.44
C GLN A 42 -1.72 -70.77 31.14
N ILE A 43 -0.55 -71.09 31.69
CA ILE A 43 0.71 -70.37 31.44
C ILE A 43 1.12 -70.50 29.97
N PHE A 44 0.97 -71.68 29.36
CA PHE A 44 1.24 -71.87 27.94
C PHE A 44 0.39 -70.93 27.07
N TRP A 45 -0.93 -70.94 27.24
CA TRP A 45 -1.82 -70.05 26.47
C TRP A 45 -1.62 -68.57 26.79
N LEU A 46 -1.27 -68.23 28.04
CA LEU A 46 -0.90 -66.87 28.43
C LEU A 46 0.33 -66.41 27.63
N LEU A 47 1.40 -67.23 27.58
CA LEU A 47 2.59 -66.90 26.79
C LEU A 47 2.28 -66.79 25.30
N VAL A 48 1.46 -67.69 24.75
CA VAL A 48 1.03 -67.61 23.35
C VAL A 48 0.27 -66.30 23.09
N ALA A 49 -0.72 -65.97 23.93
CA ALA A 49 -1.49 -64.73 23.80
C ALA A 49 -0.60 -63.48 23.96
N LEU A 50 0.33 -63.49 24.92
CA LEU A 50 1.29 -62.41 25.13
C LEU A 50 2.16 -62.18 23.89
N VAL A 51 2.70 -63.25 23.30
CA VAL A 51 3.53 -63.17 22.08
C VAL A 51 2.70 -62.66 20.91
N VAL A 52 1.47 -63.14 20.73
CA VAL A 52 0.57 -62.65 19.67
C VAL A 52 0.28 -61.17 19.84
N ILE A 53 -0.11 -60.72 21.04
CA ILE A 53 -0.37 -59.31 21.34
C ILE A 53 0.90 -58.46 21.13
N TYR A 54 2.06 -58.96 21.58
CA TYR A 54 3.34 -58.29 21.37
C TYR A 54 3.65 -58.08 19.88
N PHE A 55 3.42 -59.11 19.05
CA PHE A 55 3.59 -59.00 17.60
C PHE A 55 2.60 -58.00 16.97
N VAL A 56 1.34 -58.01 17.40
CA VAL A 56 0.34 -57.05 16.91
C VAL A 56 0.72 -55.62 17.30
N LEU A 57 1.13 -55.38 18.54
CA LEU A 57 1.52 -54.06 19.00
C LEU A 57 2.78 -53.56 18.30
N SER A 58 3.83 -54.39 18.25
CA SER A 58 5.11 -54.03 17.64
C SER A 58 5.01 -53.83 16.13
N ARG A 59 4.20 -54.63 15.44
CA ARG A 59 4.15 -54.65 13.97
C ARG A 59 3.01 -53.84 13.37
N VAL A 60 1.94 -53.54 14.12
CA VAL A 60 0.75 -52.85 13.62
C VAL A 60 0.43 -51.59 14.43
N ALA A 61 0.29 -51.67 15.75
CA ALA A 61 -0.19 -50.54 16.54
C ALA A 61 0.85 -49.41 16.65
N LEU A 62 2.08 -49.72 17.07
CA LEU A 62 3.17 -48.76 17.19
C LEU A 62 3.53 -48.06 15.87
N PRO A 63 3.69 -48.77 14.73
CA PRO A 63 4.01 -48.09 13.47
C PRO A 63 2.88 -47.17 12.99
N ARG A 64 1.60 -47.50 13.24
CA ARG A 64 0.49 -46.58 12.91
C ARG A 64 0.51 -45.31 13.74
N ILE A 65 0.78 -45.40 15.04
CA ILE A 65 0.89 -44.23 15.92
C ILE A 65 2.10 -43.37 15.51
N ALA A 66 3.24 -44.00 15.21
CA ALA A 66 4.43 -43.32 14.74
C ALA A 66 4.19 -42.57 13.42
N ALA A 67 3.44 -43.17 12.48
CA ALA A 67 3.08 -42.52 11.23
C ALA A 67 2.24 -41.24 11.44
N VAL A 68 1.21 -41.30 12.30
CA VAL A 68 0.37 -40.12 12.62
C VAL A 68 1.19 -39.03 13.31
N LEU A 69 2.09 -39.42 14.22
CA LEU A 69 2.94 -38.46 14.91
C LEU A 69 3.93 -37.80 13.95
N ALA A 70 4.54 -38.58 13.03
CA ALA A 70 5.43 -38.07 11.99
C ALA A 70 4.70 -37.14 11.02
N GLU A 71 3.48 -37.46 10.62
CA GLU A 71 2.65 -36.60 9.77
C GLU A 71 2.34 -35.27 10.47
N ARG A 72 1.92 -35.29 11.74
CA ARG A 72 1.68 -34.07 12.51
C ARG A 72 2.93 -33.22 12.68
N GLN A 73 4.06 -33.85 13.01
CA GLN A 73 5.34 -33.13 13.11
C GLN A 73 5.74 -32.52 11.77
N GLY A 74 5.60 -33.27 10.67
CA GLY A 74 5.88 -32.80 9.31
C GLY A 74 5.02 -31.59 8.93
N THR A 75 3.72 -31.64 9.19
CA THR A 75 2.80 -30.52 8.94
C THR A 75 3.17 -29.30 9.79
N ILE A 76 3.41 -29.47 11.09
CA ILE A 76 3.80 -28.36 11.97
C ILE A 76 5.12 -27.72 11.50
N THR A 77 6.14 -28.52 11.18
CA THR A 77 7.41 -28.00 10.67
C THR A 77 7.22 -27.29 9.33
N ASN A 78 6.39 -27.83 8.43
CA ASN A 78 6.07 -27.17 7.16
C ASN A 78 5.37 -25.84 7.38
N ASP A 79 4.37 -25.79 8.26
CA ASP A 79 3.61 -24.58 8.57
C ASP A 79 4.50 -23.51 9.21
N ILE A 80 5.40 -23.91 10.12
CA ILE A 80 6.41 -23.00 10.71
C ILE A 80 7.33 -22.45 9.62
N ALA A 81 7.89 -23.32 8.76
CA ALA A 81 8.78 -22.89 7.69
C ALA A 81 8.07 -21.92 6.71
N ARG A 82 6.81 -22.20 6.37
CA ARG A 82 5.99 -21.31 5.55
C ARG A 82 5.69 -19.99 6.25
N ALA A 83 5.40 -20.01 7.55
CA ALA A 83 5.15 -18.79 8.32
C ALA A 83 6.41 -17.91 8.40
N GLU A 84 7.58 -18.51 8.61
CA GLU A 84 8.86 -17.80 8.60
C GLU A 84 9.18 -17.21 7.24
N ASP A 85 8.96 -17.97 6.16
CA ASP A 85 9.16 -17.47 4.80
C ASP A 85 8.22 -16.30 4.46
N LEU A 86 6.92 -16.43 4.80
CA LEU A 86 5.95 -15.34 4.63
C LEU A 86 6.32 -14.12 5.48
N LYS A 87 6.81 -14.31 6.70
CA LYS A 87 7.28 -13.22 7.56
C LYS A 87 8.49 -12.51 6.95
N ARG A 88 9.44 -13.27 6.40
CA ARG A 88 10.60 -12.71 5.70
C ARG A 88 10.16 -11.91 4.47
N GLN A 89 9.33 -12.49 3.62
CA GLN A 89 8.80 -11.81 2.43
C GLN A 89 8.05 -10.53 2.79
N ALA A 90 7.24 -10.56 3.86
CA ALA A 90 6.55 -9.37 4.36
C ALA A 90 7.54 -8.29 4.82
N SER A 91 8.58 -8.66 5.58
CA SER A 91 9.59 -7.70 6.03
C SER A 91 10.43 -7.12 4.88
N GLU A 92 10.73 -7.91 3.86
CA GLU A 92 11.42 -7.45 2.65
C GLU A 92 10.53 -6.51 1.82
N ALA A 93 9.25 -6.85 1.68
CA ALA A 93 8.27 -6.00 1.00
C ALA A 93 8.05 -4.68 1.75
N GLU A 94 8.00 -4.70 3.08
CA GLU A 94 7.89 -3.51 3.92
C GLU A 94 9.12 -2.60 3.75
N ALA A 95 10.33 -3.17 3.80
CA ALA A 95 11.57 -2.43 3.58
C ALA A 95 11.63 -1.81 2.18
N ALA A 96 11.24 -2.57 1.14
CA ALA A 96 11.18 -2.07 -0.24
C ALA A 96 10.13 -0.96 -0.40
N TYR A 97 8.97 -1.09 0.24
CA TYR A 97 7.92 -0.08 0.23
C TYR A 97 8.37 1.20 0.93
N GLU A 98 9.00 1.10 2.11
CA GLU A 98 9.54 2.27 2.81
C GLU A 98 10.63 2.98 2.00
N GLN A 99 11.50 2.21 1.34
CA GLN A 99 12.53 2.75 0.48
C GLN A 99 11.91 3.50 -0.72
N ALA A 100 10.96 2.87 -1.41
CA ALA A 100 10.24 3.51 -2.51
C ALA A 100 9.51 4.80 -2.07
N LEU A 101 8.94 4.82 -0.87
CA LEU A 101 8.30 6.00 -0.31
C LEU A 101 9.30 7.13 0.00
N LYS A 102 10.48 6.79 0.52
CA LYS A 102 11.57 7.76 0.75
C LYS A 102 12.08 8.33 -0.57
N ASP A 103 12.31 7.48 -1.56
CA ASP A 103 12.82 7.88 -2.88
C ASP A 103 11.80 8.76 -3.61
N ALA A 104 10.51 8.39 -3.60
CA ALA A 104 9.45 9.20 -4.20
C ALA A 104 9.32 10.58 -3.52
N ARG A 105 9.48 10.66 -2.19
CA ARG A 105 9.48 11.95 -1.47
C ARG A 105 10.69 12.80 -1.83
N ALA A 106 11.88 12.19 -1.92
CA ALA A 106 13.10 12.89 -2.32
C ALA A 106 12.99 13.40 -3.76
N GLU A 107 12.47 12.59 -4.68
CA GLU A 107 12.25 12.97 -6.08
C GLU A 107 11.22 14.10 -6.20
N ALA A 108 10.09 14.02 -5.47
CA ALA A 108 9.10 15.10 -5.46
C ALA A 108 9.69 16.42 -4.95
N GLN A 109 10.55 16.38 -3.91
CA GLN A 109 11.26 17.57 -3.42
C GLN A 109 12.24 18.11 -4.45
N ALA A 110 13.01 17.24 -5.11
CA ALA A 110 13.94 17.62 -6.16
C ALA A 110 13.22 18.26 -7.36
N ILE A 111 12.10 17.68 -7.81
CA ILE A 111 11.26 18.24 -8.89
C ILE A 111 10.71 19.61 -8.49
N SER A 112 10.23 19.76 -7.25
CA SER A 112 9.70 21.04 -6.75
C SER A 112 10.79 22.12 -6.73
N GLN A 113 12.00 21.78 -6.28
CA GLN A 113 13.14 22.70 -6.27
C GLN A 113 13.56 23.08 -7.70
N ARG A 114 13.78 22.10 -8.57
CA ARG A 114 14.14 22.36 -9.97
C ARG A 114 13.11 23.23 -10.67
N THR A 115 11.83 22.92 -10.53
CA THR A 115 10.74 23.72 -11.12
C THR A 115 10.75 25.16 -10.59
N ARG A 116 10.99 25.36 -9.29
CA ARG A 116 11.09 26.72 -8.72
C ARG A 116 12.28 27.48 -9.30
N ASP A 117 13.41 26.83 -9.49
CA ASP A 117 14.61 27.48 -10.01
C ASP A 117 14.47 27.78 -11.51
N ASP A 118 13.89 26.87 -12.29
CA ASP A 118 13.54 27.08 -13.70
C ASP A 118 12.56 28.26 -13.86
N ILE A 119 11.51 28.33 -13.03
CA ILE A 119 10.55 29.44 -13.05
C ILE A 119 11.25 30.76 -12.69
N LYS A 120 12.11 30.80 -11.67
CA LYS A 120 12.85 32.01 -11.32
C LYS A 120 13.72 32.49 -12.49
N ALA A 121 14.40 31.56 -13.17
CA ALA A 121 15.23 31.89 -14.32
C ALA A 121 14.39 32.45 -15.48
N GLN A 122 13.26 31.82 -15.79
CA GLN A 122 12.33 32.30 -16.83
C GLN A 122 11.75 33.67 -16.48
N VAL A 123 11.36 33.89 -15.23
CA VAL A 123 10.85 35.19 -14.77
C VAL A 123 11.93 36.26 -14.88
N ALA A 124 13.17 35.97 -14.47
CA ALA A 124 14.27 36.91 -14.58
C ALA A 124 14.55 37.32 -16.03
N GLU A 125 14.54 36.36 -16.96
CA GLU A 125 14.73 36.65 -18.39
C GLU A 125 13.55 37.46 -18.96
N ALA A 126 12.32 37.07 -18.64
CA ALA A 126 11.13 37.79 -19.08
C ALA A 126 11.07 39.23 -18.54
N THR A 127 11.48 39.45 -17.28
CA THR A 127 11.61 40.78 -16.69
C THR A 127 12.66 41.60 -17.42
N LYS A 128 13.83 41.04 -17.70
CA LYS A 128 14.90 41.72 -18.43
C LYS A 128 14.45 42.13 -19.85
N GLU A 129 13.74 41.25 -20.56
CA GLU A 129 13.19 41.55 -21.88
C GLU A 129 12.09 42.64 -21.80
N ALA A 130 11.22 42.57 -20.78
CA ALA A 130 10.21 43.59 -20.55
C ALA A 130 10.84 44.96 -20.25
N ASP A 131 11.85 45.02 -19.39
CA ASP A 131 12.58 46.23 -19.04
C ASP A 131 13.28 46.84 -20.27
N ALA A 132 13.87 46.00 -21.13
CA ALA A 132 14.48 46.46 -22.38
C ALA A 132 13.44 47.09 -23.33
N ARG A 133 12.28 46.45 -23.50
CA ARG A 133 11.18 46.99 -24.31
C ARG A 133 10.59 48.27 -23.73
N ILE A 134 10.47 48.36 -22.41
CA ILE A 134 10.02 49.58 -21.73
C ILE A 134 11.01 50.71 -21.99
N ALA A 135 12.31 50.47 -21.82
CA ALA A 135 13.35 51.46 -22.08
C ALA A 135 13.34 51.96 -23.52
N GLU A 136 13.18 51.06 -24.50
CA GLU A 136 13.05 51.42 -25.92
C GLU A 136 11.83 52.30 -26.18
N LYS A 137 10.65 51.89 -25.69
CA LYS A 137 9.42 52.68 -25.84
C LYS A 137 9.49 54.03 -25.13
N SER A 138 10.11 54.10 -23.95
CA SER A 138 10.33 55.36 -23.25
C SER A 138 11.22 56.29 -24.06
N ALA A 139 12.31 55.79 -24.64
CA ALA A 139 13.20 56.58 -25.49
C ALA A 139 12.50 57.06 -26.78
N GLU A 140 11.63 56.24 -27.37
CA GLU A 140 10.80 56.64 -28.52
C GLU A 140 9.78 57.71 -28.15
N ALA A 141 9.09 57.55 -27.02
CA ALA A 141 8.15 58.53 -26.51
C ALA A 141 8.83 59.87 -26.18
N ASP A 142 10.02 59.84 -25.58
CA ASP A 142 10.80 61.05 -25.28
C ASP A 142 11.18 61.81 -26.56
N LYS A 143 11.56 61.10 -27.63
CA LYS A 143 11.82 61.71 -28.94
C LYS A 143 10.56 62.33 -29.54
N ALA A 144 9.44 61.60 -29.52
CA ALA A 144 8.16 62.11 -30.02
C ALA A 144 7.71 63.36 -29.26
N VAL A 145 7.86 63.36 -27.92
CA VAL A 145 7.56 64.54 -27.08
C VAL A 145 8.49 65.71 -27.43
N ALA A 146 9.79 65.47 -27.65
CA ALA A 146 10.72 66.51 -28.06
C ALA A 146 10.35 67.12 -29.43
N GLU A 147 9.95 66.31 -30.39
CA GLU A 147 9.50 66.75 -31.71
C GLU A 147 8.19 67.56 -31.64
N ILE A 148 7.22 67.09 -30.86
CA ILE A 148 5.97 67.82 -30.60
C ILE A 148 6.27 69.17 -29.94
N ARG A 149 7.18 69.21 -28.96
CA ARG A 149 7.60 70.47 -28.31
C ARG A 149 8.24 71.43 -29.32
N ALA A 150 9.14 70.95 -30.16
CA ALA A 150 9.78 71.77 -31.18
C ALA A 150 8.75 72.34 -32.18
N SER A 151 7.84 71.49 -32.65
CA SER A 151 6.76 71.88 -33.57
C SER A 151 5.79 72.89 -32.93
N ALA A 152 5.41 72.66 -31.67
CA ALA A 152 4.57 73.58 -30.92
C ALA A 152 5.24 74.93 -30.73
N MET A 153 6.54 74.97 -30.41
CA MET A 153 7.29 76.24 -30.32
C MET A 153 7.33 76.97 -31.65
N GLY A 154 7.53 76.27 -32.77
CA GLY A 154 7.47 76.88 -34.11
C GLY A 154 6.10 77.44 -34.45
N ASN A 155 5.02 76.71 -34.10
CA ASN A 155 3.65 77.19 -34.30
C ASN A 155 3.33 78.42 -33.42
N VAL A 156 3.82 78.44 -32.16
CA VAL A 156 3.68 79.62 -31.28
C VAL A 156 4.42 80.82 -31.86
N GLU A 157 5.61 80.63 -32.42
CA GLU A 157 6.36 81.71 -33.09
C GLU A 157 5.59 82.28 -34.28
N ALA A 158 5.04 81.41 -35.14
CA ALA A 158 4.23 81.83 -36.28
C ALA A 158 2.98 82.60 -35.84
N VAL A 159 2.20 82.05 -34.91
CA VAL A 159 1.01 82.72 -34.37
C VAL A 159 1.38 84.05 -33.71
N ALA A 160 2.48 84.12 -32.95
CA ALA A 160 2.92 85.37 -32.33
C ALA A 160 3.28 86.44 -33.36
N LYS A 161 3.95 86.07 -34.47
CA LYS A 161 4.26 86.97 -35.59
C LYS A 161 2.99 87.48 -36.27
N ASP A 162 2.07 86.58 -36.62
CA ASP A 162 0.79 86.92 -37.27
C ASP A 162 -0.06 87.83 -36.38
N THR A 163 -0.15 87.52 -35.08
CA THR A 163 -0.94 88.31 -34.12
C THR A 163 -0.32 89.70 -33.90
N ALA A 164 1.01 89.79 -33.83
CA ALA A 164 1.72 91.07 -33.69
C ALA A 164 1.54 91.95 -34.94
N GLU A 165 1.62 91.38 -36.14
CA GLU A 165 1.36 92.06 -37.40
C GLU A 165 -0.08 92.60 -37.48
N ALA A 166 -1.07 91.76 -37.14
CA ALA A 166 -2.47 92.15 -37.08
C ALA A 166 -2.72 93.30 -36.09
N LEU A 167 -2.08 93.27 -34.91
CA LEU A 167 -2.19 94.33 -33.90
C LEU A 167 -1.57 95.64 -34.36
N VAL A 168 -0.37 95.61 -34.98
CA VAL A 168 0.29 96.82 -35.51
C VAL A 168 -0.54 97.46 -36.61
N SER A 169 -1.11 96.63 -37.50
CA SER A 169 -2.00 97.10 -38.55
C SER A 169 -3.31 97.68 -37.98
N ALA A 170 -3.90 97.07 -36.96
CA ALA A 170 -5.13 97.53 -36.33
C ALA A 170 -4.96 98.85 -35.55
N LEU A 171 -3.77 99.08 -34.99
CA LEU A 171 -3.41 100.31 -34.26
C LEU A 171 -2.95 101.45 -35.18
N GLY A 172 -2.95 101.24 -36.51
CA GLY A 172 -2.68 102.29 -37.50
C GLY A 172 -1.20 102.52 -37.83
N GLY A 173 -0.30 101.60 -37.46
CA GLY A 173 1.11 101.64 -37.87
C GLY A 173 1.36 100.88 -39.18
N SER A 174 2.43 101.20 -39.91
CA SER A 174 2.86 100.36 -41.05
C SER A 174 3.54 99.10 -40.50
N ALA A 175 2.96 97.93 -40.78
CA ALA A 175 3.56 96.66 -40.44
C ALA A 175 4.86 96.45 -41.24
N ASP A 176 6.00 96.81 -40.66
CA ASP A 176 7.30 96.35 -41.16
C ASP A 176 7.52 94.92 -40.64
N THR A 177 7.20 93.95 -41.49
CA THR A 177 7.29 92.52 -41.20
C THR A 177 8.69 92.11 -40.71
N ALA A 178 9.75 92.77 -41.18
CA ALA A 178 11.12 92.47 -40.79
C ALA A 178 11.48 93.00 -39.39
N ALA A 179 10.90 94.13 -38.98
CA ALA A 179 11.08 94.68 -37.63
C ALA A 179 10.27 93.87 -36.60
N ILE A 180 9.05 93.46 -36.95
CA ILE A 180 8.18 92.64 -36.10
C ILE A 180 8.78 91.26 -35.89
N SER A 181 9.29 90.60 -36.94
CA SER A 181 9.92 89.28 -36.81
C SER A 181 11.13 89.34 -35.87
N LYS A 182 12.01 90.34 -36.02
CA LYS A 182 13.17 90.53 -35.12
C LYS A 182 12.77 90.79 -33.66
N ALA A 183 11.71 91.56 -33.42
CA ALA A 183 11.25 91.86 -32.07
C ALA A 183 10.65 90.61 -31.39
N VAL A 184 9.86 89.82 -32.10
CA VAL A 184 9.30 88.56 -31.61
C VAL A 184 10.40 87.53 -31.36
N ASP A 185 11.36 87.37 -32.29
CA ASP A 185 12.49 86.45 -32.14
C ASP A 185 13.37 86.79 -30.93
N ASN A 186 13.64 88.07 -30.69
CA ASN A 186 14.38 88.52 -29.51
C ASN A 186 13.61 88.25 -28.21
N ARG A 187 12.28 88.36 -28.22
CA ARG A 187 11.46 88.10 -27.03
C ARG A 187 11.24 86.62 -26.75
N MET A 188 11.32 85.77 -27.76
CA MET A 188 11.26 84.31 -27.63
C MET A 188 12.58 83.70 -27.13
N LYS A 189 13.71 84.40 -27.30
CA LYS A 189 15.06 83.95 -26.92
C LYS A 189 15.52 84.40 -25.52
N GLY A 190 14.79 85.29 -24.84
CA GLY A 190 15.15 85.86 -23.53
C GLY A 190 14.09 85.58 -22.48
#